data_AF-A0A1Y4EVZ0-F1
#
_entry.id   AF-A0A1Y4EVZ0-F1
#
_cell.length_a   1.000
_cell.length_b   1.000
_cell.length_c   1.000
_cell.angle_alpha   90.00
_cell.angle_beta   90.00
_cell.angle_gamma   90.00
#
_symmetry.space_group_name_H-M   'P 1'
#
loop_
_entity.id
_entity.type
_entity.pdbx_description
1 polymer ?
#
loop_
_entity_poly.entity_id
_entity_poly.type
_entity_poly.pdbx_seq_one_letter_code
_entity_poly.pdbx_strand_id
1 'polypeptide(L)'
;MAKREIDLGSVIGPQGPPGEVPDLAQEKISFTKASERINIDPNETTAENLGRIMKYLADLQTVAFSGLYQDLGYKPVIIANLLSSSDSSILSASMGKKLADMVGTLSELDTEVSVDLVKAINSLVERLDTLEASRQSGISETITVSASAITTKRIDFPKAFASIPNVVACFYSGSTEVNFSKVNLSVIDIDTTGFTAKIFNGHTARFMPNIEWIAQI
;
A
#
# COMPACT_ATOMS: atom_id res chain seq x y z
N MET A 1 -40.75 102.80 -54.09
CA MET A 1 -40.75 102.83 -52.61
C MET A 1 -40.20 101.52 -52.10
N ALA A 2 -39.04 101.56 -51.46
CA ALA A 2 -38.27 100.40 -51.01
C ALA A 2 -38.97 99.68 -49.83
N LYS A 3 -39.13 98.37 -49.91
CA LYS A 3 -39.45 97.54 -48.73
C LYS A 3 -38.13 97.20 -48.03
N ARG A 4 -38.02 97.69 -46.80
CA ARG A 4 -36.93 97.45 -45.84
C ARG A 4 -36.77 95.96 -45.57
N GLU A 5 -35.55 95.45 -45.70
CA GLU A 5 -35.11 94.22 -45.04
C GLU A 5 -35.20 94.42 -43.52
N ILE A 6 -35.81 93.47 -42.82
CA ILE A 6 -35.77 93.40 -41.36
C ILE A 6 -34.49 92.65 -41.01
N ASP A 7 -33.47 93.39 -40.60
CA ASP A 7 -32.26 92.85 -40.00
C ASP A 7 -32.63 92.16 -38.68
N LEU A 8 -32.48 90.83 -38.63
CA LEU A 8 -32.67 90.00 -37.43
C LEU A 8 -31.44 90.04 -36.49
N GLY A 9 -30.49 90.96 -36.72
CA GLY A 9 -29.40 91.24 -35.81
C GLY A 9 -29.91 91.56 -34.40
N SER A 10 -29.61 90.67 -33.46
CA SER A 10 -29.72 90.88 -32.00
C SER A 10 -31.11 90.71 -31.36
N VAL A 11 -31.87 89.65 -31.70
CA VAL A 11 -32.90 89.11 -30.78
C VAL A 11 -32.27 88.16 -29.75
N ILE A 12 -31.18 88.57 -29.12
CA ILE A 12 -30.56 87.84 -28.01
C ILE A 12 -30.45 88.85 -26.87
N GLY A 13 -31.31 88.72 -25.85
CA GLY A 13 -31.17 89.49 -24.61
C GLY A 13 -29.81 89.21 -23.96
N PRO A 14 -29.33 90.08 -23.03
CA PRO A 14 -28.05 89.86 -22.37
C PRO A 14 -28.04 88.45 -21.75
N GLN A 15 -27.08 87.63 -22.15
CA GLN A 15 -26.85 86.33 -21.54
C GLN A 15 -26.57 86.58 -20.06
N GLY A 16 -27.32 85.93 -19.16
CA GLY A 16 -27.13 86.07 -17.72
C GLY A 16 -25.69 85.72 -17.32
N PRO A 17 -25.25 86.13 -16.12
CA PRO A 17 -23.93 85.73 -15.61
C PRO A 17 -23.75 84.21 -15.77
N PRO A 18 -22.58 83.73 -16.20
CA PRO A 18 -22.31 82.29 -16.23
C PRO A 18 -22.61 81.71 -14.85
N GLY A 19 -23.53 80.73 -14.78
CA GLY A 19 -23.79 80.04 -13.53
C GLY A 19 -22.50 79.34 -13.07
N GLU A 20 -22.16 79.46 -11.79
CA GLU A 20 -21.07 78.65 -11.22
C GLU A 20 -21.51 77.18 -11.29
N VAL A 21 -20.80 76.39 -12.10
CA VAL A 21 -20.96 74.93 -12.10
C VAL A 21 -20.13 74.43 -10.92
N PRO A 22 -20.75 73.80 -9.90
CA PRO A 22 -20.00 73.28 -8.77
C PRO A 22 -18.97 72.25 -9.24
N ASP A 23 -17.72 72.40 -8.80
CA ASP A 23 -16.71 71.37 -9.02
C ASP A 23 -16.98 70.20 -8.06
N LEU A 24 -17.64 69.17 -8.60
CA LEU A 24 -17.97 67.96 -7.86
C LEU A 24 -16.74 67.20 -7.33
N ALA A 25 -15.51 67.56 -7.75
CA ALA A 25 -14.27 67.03 -7.18
C ALA A 25 -13.88 67.69 -5.84
N GLN A 26 -14.40 68.88 -5.54
CA GLN A 26 -14.09 69.64 -4.31
C GLN A 26 -15.29 69.76 -3.36
N GLU A 27 -16.50 69.52 -3.84
CA GLU A 27 -17.70 69.54 -2.99
C GLU A 27 -17.92 68.25 -2.20
N LYS A 28 -18.31 68.40 -0.93
CA LYS A 28 -18.68 67.28 -0.07
C LYS A 28 -20.12 66.84 -0.37
N ILE A 29 -20.27 65.73 -1.09
CA ILE A 29 -21.57 65.12 -1.37
C ILE A 29 -21.99 64.25 -0.17
N SER A 30 -23.12 64.58 0.45
CA SER A 30 -23.71 63.74 1.49
C SER A 30 -24.54 62.63 0.85
N PHE A 31 -24.37 61.40 1.30
CA PHE A 31 -25.15 60.24 0.83
C PHE A 31 -25.41 59.25 1.97
N THR A 32 -26.40 58.40 1.77
CA THR A 32 -26.78 57.32 2.70
C THR A 32 -26.74 55.98 1.99
N LYS A 33 -26.43 54.92 2.72
CA LYS A 33 -26.45 53.56 2.19
C LYS A 33 -27.85 53.21 1.66
N ALA A 34 -27.92 52.63 0.45
CA ALA A 34 -29.17 52.14 -0.12
C ALA A 34 -29.76 50.97 0.69
N SER A 35 -31.07 50.77 0.59
CA SER A 35 -31.79 49.66 1.24
C SER A 35 -31.53 48.31 0.57
N GLU A 36 -31.35 48.28 -0.75
CA GLU A 36 -31.26 47.06 -1.58
C GLU A 36 -30.11 47.13 -2.60
N ARG A 37 -29.67 45.97 -3.12
CA ARG A 37 -28.67 45.89 -4.20
C ARG A 37 -29.36 46.15 -5.54
N ILE A 38 -29.08 47.29 -6.13
CA ILE A 38 -29.59 47.67 -7.45
C ILE A 38 -28.41 48.21 -8.27
N ASN A 39 -28.40 47.94 -9.57
CA ASN A 39 -27.36 48.45 -10.47
C ASN A 39 -27.31 49.97 -10.47
N ILE A 40 -26.13 50.53 -10.75
CA ILE A 40 -25.92 51.97 -10.93
C ILE A 40 -26.72 52.42 -12.16
N ASP A 41 -27.44 53.53 -12.05
CA ASP A 41 -28.19 54.12 -13.16
C ASP A 41 -27.56 55.47 -13.53
N PRO A 42 -27.17 55.69 -14.81
CA PRO A 42 -26.58 56.96 -15.23
C PRO A 42 -27.54 58.15 -15.13
N ASN A 43 -28.85 57.93 -14.96
CA ASN A 43 -29.85 58.97 -14.82
C ASN A 43 -30.16 59.34 -13.36
N GLU A 44 -29.53 58.69 -12.38
CA GLU A 44 -29.67 58.99 -10.96
C GLU A 44 -28.62 59.98 -10.44
N THR A 45 -28.89 60.58 -9.28
CA THR A 45 -27.94 61.51 -8.65
C THR A 45 -26.67 60.78 -8.21
N THR A 46 -25.55 61.52 -8.17
CA THR A 46 -24.27 60.98 -7.66
C THR A 46 -24.41 60.44 -6.23
N ALA A 47 -25.23 61.07 -5.39
CA ALA A 47 -25.47 60.62 -4.02
C ALA A 47 -26.19 59.26 -3.97
N GLU A 48 -27.18 59.03 -4.84
CA GLU A 48 -27.89 57.74 -4.92
C GLU A 48 -26.95 56.63 -5.41
N ASN A 49 -26.17 56.91 -6.46
CA ASN A 49 -25.19 55.97 -6.99
C ASN A 49 -24.08 55.64 -5.97
N LEU A 50 -23.59 56.62 -5.20
CA LEU A 50 -22.67 56.39 -4.08
C LEU A 50 -23.32 55.55 -2.96
N GLY A 51 -24.60 55.78 -2.67
CA GLY A 51 -25.38 54.98 -1.73
C GLY A 51 -25.50 53.51 -2.14
N ARG A 52 -25.67 53.23 -3.44
CA ARG A 52 -25.65 51.87 -4.02
C ARG A 52 -24.29 51.23 -3.93
N ILE A 53 -23.21 51.94 -4.29
CA ILE A 53 -21.83 51.46 -4.15
C ILE A 53 -21.55 51.10 -2.70
N MET A 54 -21.96 51.94 -1.75
CA MET A 54 -21.82 51.68 -0.31
C MET A 54 -22.57 50.40 0.12
N LYS A 55 -23.76 50.13 -0.43
CA LYS A 55 -24.50 48.89 -0.18
C LYS A 55 -23.76 47.67 -0.73
N TYR A 56 -23.22 47.74 -1.94
CA TYR A 56 -22.39 46.67 -2.51
C TYR A 56 -21.17 46.38 -1.65
N LEU A 57 -20.45 47.40 -1.20
CA LEU A 57 -19.27 47.25 -0.35
C LEU A 57 -19.62 46.69 1.04
N ALA A 58 -20.69 47.17 1.68
CA ALA A 58 -21.09 46.70 3.01
C ALA A 58 -21.51 45.22 3.01
N ASP A 59 -22.25 44.79 1.99
CA ASP A 59 -22.65 43.40 1.88
C ASP A 59 -21.46 42.50 1.47
N LEU A 60 -20.60 42.98 0.56
CA LEU A 60 -19.39 42.26 0.16
C LEU A 60 -18.36 42.15 1.28
N GLN A 61 -18.30 43.12 2.21
CA GLN A 61 -17.43 43.07 3.38
C GLN A 61 -17.68 41.82 4.21
N THR A 62 -18.95 41.42 4.38
CA THR A 62 -19.27 40.24 5.18
C THR A 62 -18.75 38.97 4.50
N VAL A 63 -19.00 38.78 3.21
CA VAL A 63 -18.53 37.58 2.48
C VAL A 63 -17.02 37.54 2.29
N ALA A 64 -16.37 38.70 2.09
CA ALA A 64 -14.93 38.79 1.83
C ALA A 64 -14.08 38.38 3.05
N PHE A 65 -14.60 38.56 4.27
CA PHE A 65 -13.85 38.30 5.50
C PHE A 65 -14.40 37.16 6.36
N SER A 66 -15.68 36.78 6.22
CA SER A 66 -16.26 35.67 7.01
C SER A 66 -16.24 34.32 6.29
N GLY A 67 -16.11 34.30 4.95
CA GLY A 67 -16.26 33.07 4.16
C GLY A 67 -17.70 32.53 4.08
N LEU A 68 -18.70 33.27 4.57
CA LEU A 68 -20.11 32.88 4.52
C LEU A 68 -20.75 33.23 3.17
N TYR A 69 -20.54 32.40 2.16
CA TYR A 69 -21.03 32.59 0.78
C TYR A 69 -22.54 32.33 0.61
N GLN A 70 -23.40 32.61 1.59
CA GLN A 70 -24.82 32.23 1.51
C GLN A 70 -25.59 32.95 0.38
N ASP A 71 -25.11 34.13 -0.03
CA ASP A 71 -25.69 35.00 -1.05
C ASP A 71 -25.06 34.83 -2.46
N LEU A 72 -23.99 34.04 -2.60
CA LEU A 72 -23.37 33.78 -3.90
C LEU A 72 -24.07 32.64 -4.65
N GLY A 73 -24.60 32.96 -5.84
CA GLY A 73 -24.99 31.95 -6.84
C GLY A 73 -23.76 31.23 -7.42
N TYR A 74 -23.96 30.05 -8.02
CA TYR A 74 -22.92 29.24 -8.66
C TYR A 74 -21.74 28.79 -7.78
N LYS A 75 -21.86 28.86 -6.45
CA LYS A 75 -20.84 28.30 -5.55
C LYS A 75 -20.83 26.76 -5.60
N PRO A 76 -19.65 26.10 -5.50
CA PRO A 76 -19.58 24.65 -5.33
C PRO A 76 -20.28 24.21 -4.04
N VAL A 77 -21.08 23.15 -4.12
CA VAL A 77 -21.68 22.53 -2.94
C VAL A 77 -20.63 21.62 -2.28
N ILE A 78 -20.18 21.97 -1.08
CA ILE A 78 -19.26 21.14 -0.30
C ILE A 78 -20.05 20.09 0.48
N ILE A 79 -19.80 18.82 0.21
CA ILE A 79 -20.49 17.69 0.85
C ILE A 79 -19.57 16.94 1.81
N ALA A 80 -20.15 16.51 2.94
CA ALA A 80 -19.49 15.67 3.94
C ALA A 80 -19.98 14.22 3.86
N ASN A 81 -20.07 13.68 2.64
CA ASN A 81 -20.55 12.33 2.36
C ASN A 81 -19.69 11.65 1.29
N LEU A 82 -18.96 10.59 1.66
CA LEU A 82 -18.09 9.84 0.74
C LEU A 82 -18.86 9.06 -0.33
N LEU A 83 -20.14 8.77 -0.08
CA LEU A 83 -20.98 7.96 -0.97
C LEU A 83 -21.83 8.81 -1.92
N SER A 84 -21.60 10.12 -1.97
CA SER A 84 -22.33 10.99 -2.87
C SER A 84 -22.00 10.67 -4.32
N SER A 85 -23.04 10.58 -5.15
CA SER A 85 -22.94 10.39 -6.61
C SER A 85 -23.28 11.67 -7.38
N SER A 86 -23.17 12.83 -6.75
CA SER A 86 -23.47 14.14 -7.37
C SER A 86 -22.23 14.69 -8.08
N ASP A 87 -22.32 14.86 -9.40
CA ASP A 87 -21.26 15.44 -10.23
C ASP A 87 -21.11 16.96 -10.04
N SER A 88 -22.08 17.61 -9.39
CA SER A 88 -22.10 19.06 -9.12
C SER A 88 -21.62 19.44 -7.72
N SER A 89 -21.21 18.45 -6.93
CA SER A 89 -20.75 18.63 -5.55
C SER A 89 -19.27 18.32 -5.41
N ILE A 90 -18.58 19.03 -4.53
CA ILE A 90 -17.18 18.76 -4.18
C ILE A 90 -17.08 18.11 -2.81
N LEU A 91 -16.20 17.12 -2.67
CA LEU A 91 -15.96 16.44 -1.40
C LEU A 91 -15.26 17.37 -0.40
N SER A 92 -15.73 17.40 0.85
CA SER A 92 -15.07 18.20 1.89
C SER A 92 -13.67 17.68 2.23
N ALA A 93 -12.75 18.58 2.60
CA ALA A 93 -11.40 18.23 3.02
C ALA A 93 -11.38 17.24 4.21
N SER A 94 -12.35 17.33 5.12
CA SER A 94 -12.49 16.39 6.25
C SER A 94 -12.70 14.95 5.78
N MET A 95 -13.43 14.75 4.69
CA MET A 95 -13.66 13.43 4.10
C MET A 95 -12.45 12.95 3.31
N GLY A 96 -11.69 13.87 2.70
CA GLY A 96 -10.37 13.55 2.15
C GLY A 96 -9.40 13.05 3.22
N LYS A 97 -9.37 13.67 4.41
CA LYS A 97 -8.58 13.17 5.54
C LYS A 97 -9.05 11.77 5.98
N LYS A 98 -10.36 11.56 6.13
CA LYS A 98 -10.89 10.23 6.47
C LYS A 98 -10.52 9.17 5.44
N LEU A 99 -10.56 9.50 4.15
CA LEU A 99 -10.09 8.59 3.10
C LEU A 99 -8.61 8.26 3.27
N ALA A 100 -7.76 9.27 3.52
CA ALA A 100 -6.34 9.05 3.79
C ALA A 100 -6.12 8.16 5.04
N ASP A 101 -6.89 8.38 6.10
CA ASP A 101 -6.84 7.58 7.33
C ASP A 101 -7.35 6.13 7.09
N MET A 102 -8.39 5.95 6.27
CA MET A 102 -8.96 4.63 5.95
C MET A 102 -8.12 3.81 4.97
N VAL A 103 -7.47 4.48 4.01
CA VAL A 103 -6.51 3.84 3.11
C VAL A 103 -5.26 3.40 3.88
N GLY A 104 -4.98 4.04 5.03
CA GLY A 104 -3.78 3.78 5.82
C GLY A 104 -2.51 4.07 5.02
N THR A 105 -1.34 3.88 5.63
CA THR A 105 -0.13 3.74 4.83
C THR A 105 0.03 2.27 4.47
N LEU A 106 0.47 1.95 3.23
CA LEU A 106 0.81 0.57 2.85
C LEU A 106 1.76 -0.12 3.87
N SER A 107 2.55 0.68 4.60
CA SER A 107 3.46 0.26 5.66
C SER A 107 2.76 -0.39 6.88
N GLU A 108 1.48 -0.07 7.13
CA GLU A 108 0.72 -0.58 8.28
C GLU A 108 0.04 -1.92 7.99
N LEU A 109 -0.06 -2.32 6.71
CA LEU A 109 -0.80 -3.52 6.29
C LEU A 109 0.09 -4.78 6.10
N ASP A 110 1.43 -4.66 6.10
CA ASP A 110 2.32 -5.77 5.73
C ASP A 110 3.72 -5.74 6.38
N THR A 111 3.84 -5.57 7.69
CA THR A 111 5.16 -5.68 8.34
C THR A 111 5.26 -6.67 9.48
N GLU A 112 4.19 -6.96 10.22
CA GLU A 112 4.29 -7.90 11.36
C GLU A 112 4.09 -9.37 10.93
N VAL A 113 3.06 -9.66 10.12
CA VAL A 113 2.74 -11.05 9.72
C VAL A 113 3.82 -11.65 8.82
N SER A 114 4.30 -10.91 7.83
CA SER A 114 5.35 -11.36 6.90
C SER A 114 6.69 -11.58 7.63
N VAL A 115 7.02 -10.73 8.60
CA VAL A 115 8.26 -10.86 9.39
C VAL A 115 8.20 -12.07 10.33
N ASP A 116 7.07 -12.31 10.99
CA ASP A 116 6.94 -13.45 11.90
C ASP A 116 6.90 -14.79 11.16
N LEU A 117 6.30 -14.84 9.98
CA LEU A 117 6.38 -16.00 9.09
C LEU A 117 7.84 -16.27 8.66
N VAL A 118 8.60 -15.24 8.28
CA VAL A 118 10.02 -15.39 7.92
C VAL A 118 10.85 -15.90 9.09
N LYS A 119 10.64 -15.37 10.31
CA LYS A 119 11.31 -15.88 11.52
C LYS A 119 10.99 -17.35 11.78
N ALA A 120 9.71 -17.71 11.67
CA ALA A 120 9.27 -19.09 11.87
C ALA A 120 9.90 -20.04 10.84
N ILE A 121 9.94 -19.64 9.56
CA ILE A 121 10.58 -20.41 8.49
C ILE A 121 12.07 -20.60 8.78
N ASN A 122 12.80 -19.52 9.09
CA ASN A 122 14.23 -19.61 9.37
C ASN A 122 14.53 -20.53 10.56
N SER A 123 13.75 -20.42 11.64
CA SER A 123 13.90 -21.31 12.80
C SER A 123 13.64 -22.77 12.46
N LEU A 124 12.65 -23.05 11.59
CA LEU A 124 12.39 -24.42 11.12
C LEU A 124 13.54 -24.96 10.25
N VAL A 125 14.13 -24.12 9.40
CA VAL A 125 15.31 -24.49 8.58
C VAL A 125 16.49 -24.84 9.48
N GLU A 126 16.80 -24.01 10.48
CA GLU A 126 17.88 -24.29 11.43
C GLU A 126 17.66 -25.59 12.22
N ARG A 127 16.40 -25.85 12.61
CA ARG A 127 16.02 -27.10 13.29
C ARG A 127 16.14 -28.33 12.39
N LEU A 128 15.88 -28.18 11.09
CA LEU A 128 16.06 -29.26 10.12
C LEU A 128 17.55 -29.55 9.91
N ASP A 129 18.36 -28.51 9.71
CA ASP A 129 19.81 -28.63 9.53
C ASP A 129 20.49 -29.32 10.73
N THR A 130 20.08 -28.96 11.94
CA THR A 130 20.57 -29.59 13.18
C THR A 130 20.11 -31.04 13.30
N LEU A 131 18.91 -31.38 12.82
CA LEU A 131 18.40 -32.74 12.82
C LEU A 131 19.15 -33.63 11.82
N GLU A 132 19.37 -33.17 10.59
CA GLU A 132 20.11 -33.92 9.57
C GLU A 132 21.59 -34.10 9.95
N ALA A 133 22.16 -33.13 10.67
CA ALA A 133 23.51 -33.26 11.22
C ALA A 133 23.60 -34.27 12.38
N SER A 134 22.50 -34.52 13.10
CA SER A 134 22.50 -35.39 14.29
C SER A 134 21.93 -36.79 14.03
N ARG A 135 21.07 -36.97 13.02
CA ARG A 135 20.45 -38.26 12.70
C ARG A 135 20.25 -38.45 11.21
N GLN A 136 20.66 -39.59 10.70
CA GLN A 136 20.46 -40.01 9.31
C GLN A 136 19.98 -41.46 9.27
N SER A 137 19.22 -41.81 8.24
CA SER A 137 18.73 -43.17 8.02
C SER A 137 18.68 -43.45 6.53
N GLY A 138 18.68 -44.73 6.16
CA GLY A 138 18.56 -45.11 4.77
C GLY A 138 18.43 -46.60 4.55
N ILE A 139 18.30 -46.95 3.28
CA ILE A 139 18.29 -48.33 2.80
C ILE A 139 19.38 -48.44 1.73
N SER A 140 20.24 -49.44 1.83
CA SER A 140 21.28 -49.69 0.83
C SER A 140 20.66 -50.18 -0.48
N GLU A 141 21.42 -50.09 -1.57
CA GLU A 141 21.16 -50.91 -2.75
C GLU A 141 21.18 -52.41 -2.41
N THR A 142 20.65 -53.25 -3.29
CA THR A 142 20.65 -54.70 -3.11
C THR A 142 22.07 -55.24 -3.10
N ILE A 143 22.42 -55.98 -2.05
CA ILE A 143 23.74 -56.58 -1.87
C ILE A 143 23.66 -58.06 -2.23
N THR A 144 24.45 -58.49 -3.21
CA THR A 144 24.58 -59.92 -3.51
C THR A 144 25.52 -60.58 -2.52
N VAL A 145 25.01 -61.54 -1.77
CA VAL A 145 25.74 -62.32 -0.78
C VAL A 145 25.90 -63.74 -1.29
N SER A 146 27.12 -64.10 -1.65
CA SER A 146 27.45 -65.43 -2.18
C SER A 146 27.22 -66.52 -1.13
N ALA A 147 26.98 -67.75 -1.61
CA ALA A 147 26.85 -68.92 -0.76
C ALA A 147 28.14 -69.19 0.04
N SER A 148 28.00 -69.59 1.30
CA SER A 148 29.12 -69.98 2.18
C SER A 148 30.27 -68.97 2.24
N ALA A 149 29.96 -67.67 2.21
CA ALA A 149 30.94 -66.61 2.07
C ALA A 149 30.68 -65.42 3.01
N ILE A 150 31.70 -64.58 3.16
CA ILE A 150 31.59 -63.25 3.76
C ILE A 150 31.54 -62.23 2.64
N THR A 151 30.58 -61.32 2.70
CA THR A 151 30.47 -60.16 1.81
C THR A 151 30.57 -58.89 2.63
N THR A 152 31.42 -57.96 2.23
CA THR A 152 31.56 -56.64 2.85
C THR A 152 31.05 -55.58 1.90
N LYS A 153 30.22 -54.65 2.40
CA LYS A 153 29.75 -53.50 1.66
C LYS A 153 29.89 -52.25 2.52
N ARG A 154 30.59 -51.24 1.99
CA ARG A 154 30.60 -49.90 2.58
C ARG A 154 29.27 -49.21 2.29
N ILE A 155 28.70 -48.58 3.31
CA ILE A 155 27.51 -47.75 3.23
C ILE A 155 27.92 -46.36 3.71
N ASP A 156 27.76 -45.38 2.83
CA ASP A 156 28.11 -43.99 3.09
C ASP A 156 26.90 -43.21 3.59
N PHE A 157 27.11 -42.35 4.58
CA PHE A 157 26.10 -41.42 5.04
C PHE A 157 25.92 -40.30 4.00
N PRO A 158 24.67 -39.85 3.74
CA PRO A 158 24.42 -38.70 2.87
C PRO A 158 25.24 -37.46 3.24
N LYS A 159 25.47 -37.24 4.55
CA LYS A 159 26.29 -36.16 5.09
C LYS A 159 27.23 -36.70 6.17
N ALA A 160 28.45 -36.19 6.23
CA ALA A 160 29.38 -36.58 7.29
C ALA A 160 28.90 -36.07 8.66
N PHE A 161 28.94 -36.93 9.68
CA PHE A 161 28.67 -36.54 11.06
C PHE A 161 29.85 -35.78 11.67
N ALA A 162 29.58 -34.93 12.67
CA ALA A 162 30.63 -34.18 13.37
C ALA A 162 31.51 -35.07 14.27
N SER A 163 31.02 -36.26 14.64
CA SER A 163 31.75 -37.28 15.39
C SER A 163 31.24 -38.67 14.98
N ILE A 164 31.91 -39.74 15.40
CA ILE A 164 31.54 -41.11 15.01
C ILE A 164 30.14 -41.44 15.58
N PRO A 165 29.14 -41.74 14.74
CA PRO A 165 27.78 -42.01 15.19
C PRO A 165 27.63 -43.44 15.75
N ASN A 166 26.59 -43.64 16.54
CA ASN A 166 26.06 -44.96 16.82
C ASN A 166 25.23 -45.44 15.61
N VAL A 167 25.48 -46.65 15.14
CA VAL A 167 24.81 -47.22 13.97
C VAL A 167 24.09 -48.51 14.34
N VAL A 168 22.82 -48.58 13.97
CA VAL A 168 22.04 -49.82 13.99
C VAL A 168 21.63 -50.14 12.57
N ALA A 169 21.83 -51.39 12.16
CA ALA A 169 21.45 -51.86 10.84
C ALA A 169 20.85 -53.27 10.93
N CYS A 170 19.93 -53.56 10.01
CA CYS A 170 19.32 -54.87 9.87
C CYS A 170 19.15 -55.24 8.39
N PHE A 171 18.84 -56.51 8.14
CA PHE A 171 18.41 -56.92 6.81
C PHE A 171 16.99 -56.44 6.53
N TYR A 172 16.84 -55.81 5.38
CA TYR A 172 15.55 -55.50 4.79
C TYR A 172 15.39 -56.31 3.50
N SER A 173 14.41 -57.21 3.46
CA SER A 173 14.13 -58.05 2.30
C SER A 173 12.67 -58.46 2.25
N GLY A 174 12.09 -58.47 1.06
CA GLY A 174 10.77 -59.06 0.81
C GLY A 174 10.79 -60.58 0.61
N SER A 175 11.95 -61.23 0.75
CA SER A 175 12.08 -62.68 0.56
C SER A 175 11.40 -63.45 1.70
N THR A 176 10.68 -64.52 1.34
CA THR A 176 10.05 -65.45 2.28
C THR A 176 10.94 -66.67 2.58
N GLU A 177 12.19 -66.68 2.11
CA GLU A 177 13.10 -67.81 2.27
C GLU A 177 13.49 -68.00 3.74
N VAL A 178 13.05 -69.10 4.35
CA VAL A 178 13.29 -69.40 5.78
C VAL A 178 14.78 -69.48 6.13
N ASN A 179 15.62 -69.83 5.15
CA ASN A 179 17.06 -69.92 5.32
C ASN A 179 17.75 -68.55 5.42
N PHE A 180 17.02 -67.42 5.27
CA PHE A 180 17.56 -66.08 5.56
C PHE A 180 18.04 -65.94 7.01
N SER A 181 17.47 -66.74 7.92
CA SER A 181 17.91 -66.88 9.32
C SER A 181 19.35 -67.38 9.49
N LYS A 182 19.97 -67.95 8.45
CA LYS A 182 21.36 -68.41 8.44
C LYS A 182 22.35 -67.35 7.93
N VAL A 183 21.85 -66.14 7.67
CA VAL A 183 22.65 -64.99 7.27
C VAL A 183 22.78 -64.05 8.48
N ASN A 184 24.00 -63.61 8.78
CA ASN A 184 24.28 -62.68 9.87
C ASN A 184 24.83 -61.36 9.33
N LEU A 185 24.40 -60.24 9.91
CA LEU A 185 24.92 -58.91 9.66
C LEU A 185 25.72 -58.44 10.88
N SER A 186 26.92 -57.94 10.64
CA SER A 186 27.72 -57.18 11.60
C SER A 186 28.01 -55.79 11.05
N VAL A 187 27.76 -54.76 11.85
CA VAL A 187 28.17 -53.38 11.56
C VAL A 187 29.56 -53.18 12.13
N ILE A 188 30.53 -52.88 11.27
CA ILE A 188 31.94 -52.66 11.64
C ILE A 188 32.49 -51.41 10.96
N ASP A 189 33.68 -50.97 11.37
CA ASP A 189 34.42 -49.87 10.75
C ASP A 189 33.56 -48.60 10.55
N ILE A 190 32.91 -48.17 11.63
CA ILE A 190 32.10 -46.93 11.65
C ILE A 190 33.06 -45.75 11.78
N ASP A 191 32.89 -44.77 10.90
CA ASP A 191 33.53 -43.46 10.97
C ASP A 191 32.49 -42.36 10.70
N THR A 192 32.94 -41.12 10.55
CA THR A 192 32.04 -39.98 10.34
C THR A 192 31.33 -39.99 8.99
N THR A 193 31.80 -40.75 8.00
CA THR A 193 31.27 -40.75 6.63
C THR A 193 30.51 -42.03 6.29
N GLY A 194 30.59 -43.08 7.10
CA GLY A 194 29.84 -44.30 6.87
C GLY A 194 30.20 -45.45 7.81
N PHE A 195 29.78 -46.65 7.40
CA PHE A 195 30.11 -47.91 8.07
C PHE A 195 30.23 -49.06 7.08
N THR A 196 30.85 -50.16 7.50
CA THR A 196 30.94 -51.38 6.71
C THR A 196 29.94 -52.42 7.21
N ALA A 197 29.02 -52.82 6.34
CA ALA A 197 28.17 -53.99 6.54
C ALA A 197 28.97 -55.24 6.20
N LYS A 198 29.31 -56.05 7.21
CA LYS A 198 29.94 -57.38 7.05
C LYS A 198 28.87 -58.44 7.20
N ILE A 199 28.61 -59.15 6.10
CA ILE A 199 27.54 -60.13 6.02
C ILE A 199 28.15 -61.52 5.89
N PHE A 200 27.81 -62.43 6.79
CA PHE A 200 28.15 -63.84 6.69
C PHE A 200 26.95 -64.65 6.23
N ASN A 201 27.10 -65.39 5.14
CA ASN A 201 26.10 -66.34 4.68
C ASN A 201 26.59 -67.77 4.93
N GLY A 202 26.03 -68.43 5.94
CA GLY A 202 26.32 -69.83 6.25
C GLY A 202 25.53 -70.83 5.41
N HIS A 203 24.70 -70.37 4.48
CA HIS A 203 23.87 -71.22 3.62
C HIS A 203 24.51 -71.46 2.24
N THR A 204 24.09 -72.53 1.59
CA THR A 204 24.59 -72.94 0.26
C THR A 204 23.92 -72.20 -0.90
N ALA A 205 22.85 -71.44 -0.64
CA ALA A 205 22.23 -70.55 -1.63
C ALA A 205 22.76 -69.11 -1.51
N ARG A 206 22.67 -68.36 -2.60
CA ARG A 206 22.93 -66.92 -2.58
C ARG A 206 21.73 -66.16 -2.00
N PHE A 207 21.98 -65.02 -1.37
CA PHE A 207 20.95 -64.09 -0.90
C PHE A 207 21.19 -62.69 -1.43
N MET A 208 20.12 -61.91 -1.55
CA MET A 208 20.16 -60.54 -2.08
C MET A 208 19.36 -59.55 -1.21
N PRO A 209 19.77 -59.31 0.06
CA PRO A 209 19.13 -58.30 0.91
C PRO A 209 19.47 -56.87 0.53
N ASN A 210 18.66 -55.94 1.04
CA ASN A 210 19.08 -54.58 1.33
C ASN A 210 19.42 -54.46 2.82
N ILE A 211 20.14 -53.41 3.20
CA ILE A 211 20.43 -53.05 4.58
C ILE A 211 19.66 -51.80 4.92
N GLU A 212 18.71 -51.89 5.84
CA GLU A 212 18.08 -50.72 6.46
C GLU A 212 18.90 -50.32 7.68
N TRP A 213 19.15 -49.02 7.83
CA TRP A 213 20.03 -48.50 8.87
C TRP A 213 19.58 -47.15 9.40
N ILE A 214 19.97 -46.88 10.65
CA ILE A 214 19.84 -45.60 11.34
C ILE A 214 21.18 -45.30 11.99
N ALA A 215 21.64 -44.06 11.84
CA ALA A 215 22.85 -43.52 12.44
C ALA A 215 22.54 -42.23 13.21
N GLN A 216 23.09 -42.08 14.41
CA GLN A 216 22.87 -40.91 15.26
C GLN A 216 24.10 -40.58 16.12
N ILE A 217 24.38 -39.28 16.28
CA ILE A 217 25.31 -38.72 17.28
C ILE A 217 24.56 -38.15 18.50
#